data_AF-A2E095-F1
#
_entry.id   AF-A2E095-F1
#
_cell.length_a   1.000
_cell.length_b   1.000
_cell.length_c   1.000
_cell.angle_alpha   90.00
_cell.angle_beta   90.00
_cell.angle_gamma   90.00
#
_symmetry.space_group_name_H-M   'P 1'
#
loop_
_entity.id
_entity.type
_entity.pdbx_description
1 polymer ?
#
loop_
_entity_poly.entity_id
_entity_poly.type
_entity_poly.pdbx_seq_one_letter_code
_entity_poly.pdbx_strand_id
1 'polypeptide(L)'
;MKKSFEKLDKLRHGSIREDITDLKQKIEEHEQIHTISINELKAQNEQMRQSIKRNKELQNKIAKKQESISKLKADLAARDLVLKESFKVENLHIIDAKKDYYEFNFADKFQFKLKKHNDNKTYEYILKSQSEELPNYFCGNYIFDYSNLSKFFKKFDSMSA
;
A
#
# COMPACT_ATOMS: atom_id res chain seq x y z
N MET A 1 -9.28 -43.66 -73.52
CA MET A 1 -9.96 -42.74 -72.58
C MET A 1 -10.27 -43.38 -71.22
N LYS A 2 -11.01 -44.50 -71.12
CA LYS A 2 -11.41 -45.11 -69.81
C LYS A 2 -10.28 -45.30 -68.78
N LYS A 3 -9.14 -45.89 -69.15
CA LYS A 3 -8.01 -46.14 -68.23
C LYS A 3 -7.36 -44.87 -67.64
N SER A 4 -7.38 -43.77 -68.39
CA SER A 4 -6.86 -42.48 -67.91
C SER A 4 -7.81 -41.84 -66.90
N PHE A 5 -9.12 -41.98 -67.13
CA PHE A 5 -10.16 -41.51 -66.23
C PHE A 5 -10.15 -42.26 -64.89
N GLU A 6 -10.03 -43.60 -64.91
CA GLU A 6 -9.90 -44.41 -63.68
C GLU A 6 -8.64 -44.09 -62.86
N LYS A 7 -7.54 -43.73 -63.51
CA LYS A 7 -6.30 -43.29 -62.83
C LYS A 7 -6.49 -41.93 -62.15
N LEU A 8 -7.12 -40.98 -62.84
CA LEU A 8 -7.43 -39.65 -62.31
C LEU A 8 -8.39 -39.74 -61.11
N ASP A 9 -9.39 -40.60 -61.21
CA ASP A 9 -10.38 -40.78 -60.16
C ASP A 9 -9.78 -41.42 -58.90
N LYS A 10 -8.89 -42.42 -59.07
CA LYS A 10 -8.12 -42.99 -57.95
C LYS A 10 -7.16 -41.99 -57.30
N LEU A 11 -6.48 -41.15 -58.09
CA LEU A 11 -5.61 -40.10 -57.57
C LEU A 11 -6.41 -39.07 -56.77
N ARG A 12 -7.58 -38.67 -57.28
CA ARG A 12 -8.48 -37.72 -56.61
C ARG A 12 -9.04 -38.29 -55.31
N HIS A 13 -9.47 -39.55 -55.31
CA HIS A 13 -9.93 -40.21 -54.08
C HIS A 13 -8.80 -40.41 -53.06
N GLY A 14 -7.57 -40.67 -53.52
CA GLY A 14 -6.38 -40.74 -52.67
C GLY A 14 -6.09 -39.41 -51.97
N SER A 15 -6.02 -38.32 -52.75
CA SER A 15 -5.79 -36.97 -52.23
C SER A 15 -6.90 -36.51 -51.28
N ILE A 16 -8.17 -36.73 -51.61
CA ILE A 16 -9.29 -36.40 -50.70
C ILE A 16 -9.18 -37.19 -49.39
N ARG A 17 -8.72 -38.45 -49.44
CA ARG A 17 -8.56 -39.27 -48.23
C ARG A 17 -7.43 -38.78 -47.34
N GLU A 18 -6.32 -38.34 -47.91
CA GLU A 18 -5.22 -37.69 -47.19
C GLU A 18 -5.72 -36.40 -46.54
N ASP A 19 -6.39 -35.52 -47.29
CA ASP A 19 -6.97 -34.27 -46.78
C ASP A 19 -7.95 -34.53 -45.61
N ILE A 20 -8.81 -35.55 -45.72
CA ILE A 20 -9.74 -35.93 -44.65
C ILE A 20 -8.97 -36.41 -43.41
N THR A 21 -7.87 -37.11 -43.58
CA THR A 21 -7.06 -37.64 -42.47
C THR A 21 -6.35 -36.49 -41.76
N ASP A 22 -5.73 -35.58 -42.51
CA ASP A 22 -5.09 -34.38 -41.99
C ASP A 22 -6.08 -33.46 -41.25
N LEU A 23 -7.28 -33.28 -41.80
CA LEU A 23 -8.32 -32.48 -41.16
C LEU A 23 -8.80 -33.12 -39.85
N LYS A 24 -8.98 -34.45 -39.80
CA LYS A 24 -9.34 -35.15 -38.57
C LYS A 24 -8.29 -34.96 -37.49
N GLN A 25 -7.01 -35.10 -37.85
CA GLN A 25 -5.92 -34.89 -36.90
C GLN A 25 -5.90 -33.45 -36.38
N LYS A 26 -6.05 -32.45 -37.26
CA LYS A 26 -6.13 -31.04 -36.84
C LYS A 26 -7.30 -30.74 -35.93
N ILE A 27 -8.46 -31.37 -36.16
CA ILE A 27 -9.63 -31.24 -35.29
C ILE A 27 -9.31 -31.77 -33.90
N GLU A 28 -8.72 -32.96 -33.82
CA GLU A 28 -8.35 -33.59 -32.55
C GLU A 28 -7.32 -32.77 -31.77
N GLU A 29 -6.28 -32.28 -32.45
CA GLU A 29 -5.28 -31.36 -31.86
C GLU A 29 -5.95 -30.08 -31.34
N HIS A 30 -6.87 -29.48 -32.11
CA HIS A 30 -7.62 -28.30 -31.67
C HIS A 30 -8.50 -28.58 -30.45
N GLU A 31 -9.17 -29.73 -30.39
CA GLU A 31 -9.99 -30.13 -29.24
C GLU A 31 -9.14 -30.32 -27.98
N GLN A 32 -7.95 -30.91 -28.12
CA GLN A 32 -7.00 -31.06 -27.02
C GLN A 32 -6.52 -29.69 -26.51
N ILE A 33 -6.08 -28.80 -27.41
CA ILE A 33 -5.63 -27.44 -27.06
C ILE A 33 -6.76 -26.65 -26.39
N HIS A 34 -7.98 -26.73 -26.92
CA HIS A 34 -9.14 -26.05 -26.37
C HIS A 34 -9.46 -26.54 -24.95
N THR A 35 -9.36 -27.86 -24.73
CA THR A 35 -9.55 -28.46 -23.40
C THR A 35 -8.51 -27.97 -22.40
N ILE A 36 -7.23 -27.91 -22.80
CA ILE A 36 -6.14 -27.35 -21.97
C ILE A 36 -6.45 -25.89 -21.63
N SER A 37 -6.81 -25.08 -22.63
CA SER A 37 -7.11 -23.65 -22.47
C SER A 37 -8.28 -23.41 -21.50
N ILE A 38 -9.34 -24.22 -21.59
CA ILE A 38 -10.48 -24.14 -20.65
C ILE A 38 -10.03 -24.44 -19.23
N ASN A 39 -9.19 -25.46 -19.04
CA ASN A 39 -8.73 -25.85 -17.71
C ASN A 39 -7.83 -24.77 -17.10
N GLU A 40 -6.95 -24.16 -17.90
CA GLU A 40 -6.14 -23.02 -17.49
C GLU A 40 -6.99 -21.81 -17.10
N LEU A 41 -7.99 -21.45 -17.91
CA LEU A 41 -8.91 -20.35 -17.61
C LEU A 41 -9.72 -20.60 -16.33
N LYS A 42 -10.13 -21.85 -16.08
CA LYS A 42 -10.80 -22.23 -14.82
C LYS A 42 -9.87 -22.08 -13.63
N ALA A 43 -8.61 -22.53 -13.75
CA ALA A 43 -7.62 -22.42 -12.69
C ALA A 43 -7.30 -20.94 -12.37
N GLN A 44 -7.13 -20.11 -13.40
CA GLN A 44 -6.90 -18.66 -13.23
C GLN A 44 -8.09 -17.97 -12.55
N ASN A 45 -9.32 -18.30 -12.95
CA ASN A 45 -10.53 -17.76 -12.31
C ASN A 45 -10.61 -18.13 -10.83
N GLU A 46 -10.27 -19.37 -10.47
CA GLU A 46 -10.29 -19.81 -9.08
C GLU A 46 -9.20 -19.11 -8.26
N GLN A 47 -7.98 -18.96 -8.82
CA GLN A 47 -6.93 -18.18 -8.18
C GLN A 47 -7.33 -16.71 -7.97
N MET A 48 -7.98 -16.08 -8.95
CA MET A 48 -8.50 -14.71 -8.82
C MET A 48 -9.54 -14.61 -7.70
N ARG A 49 -10.48 -15.55 -7.61
CA ARG A 49 -11.50 -15.58 -6.54
C ARG A 49 -10.85 -15.70 -5.16
N GLN A 50 -9.85 -16.55 -5.02
CA GLN A 50 -9.10 -16.70 -3.77
C GLN A 50 -8.33 -15.43 -3.42
N SER A 51 -7.72 -14.77 -4.39
CA SER A 51 -7.02 -13.49 -4.20
C SER A 51 -7.98 -12.39 -3.73
N ILE A 52 -9.16 -12.26 -4.35
CA ILE A 52 -10.21 -11.32 -3.95
C ILE A 52 -10.63 -11.57 -2.50
N LYS A 53 -10.85 -12.84 -2.11
CA LYS A 53 -11.20 -13.19 -0.74
C LYS A 53 -10.12 -12.78 0.25
N ARG A 54 -8.84 -13.08 -0.04
CA ARG A 54 -7.70 -12.68 0.82
C ARG A 54 -7.60 -11.17 0.95
N ASN A 55 -7.78 -10.42 -0.14
CA ASN A 55 -7.78 -8.96 -0.11
C ASN A 55 -8.87 -8.41 0.80
N LYS A 56 -10.09 -8.96 0.73
CA LYS A 56 -11.20 -8.57 1.62
C LYS A 56 -10.88 -8.85 3.09
N GLU A 57 -10.27 -9.99 3.38
CA GLU A 57 -9.82 -10.33 4.74
C GLU A 57 -8.74 -9.38 5.26
N LEU A 58 -7.78 -8.99 4.41
CA LEU A 58 -6.75 -8.02 4.75
C LEU A 58 -7.33 -6.62 4.98
N GLN A 59 -8.27 -6.17 4.14
CA GLN A 59 -8.99 -4.92 4.34
C GLN A 59 -9.71 -4.89 5.70
N ASN A 60 -10.40 -5.98 6.05
CA ASN A 60 -11.04 -6.10 7.37
C ASN A 60 -10.03 -6.04 8.53
N LYS A 61 -8.85 -6.66 8.38
CA LYS A 61 -7.78 -6.59 9.38
C LYS A 61 -7.22 -5.17 9.52
N ILE A 62 -7.04 -4.46 8.40
CA ILE A 62 -6.60 -3.06 8.39
C ILE A 62 -7.61 -2.19 9.13
N ALA A 63 -8.90 -2.30 8.79
CA ALA A 63 -9.96 -1.52 9.44
C ALA A 63 -10.00 -1.75 10.96
N LYS A 64 -9.91 -3.00 11.42
CA LYS A 64 -9.86 -3.32 12.87
C LYS A 64 -8.63 -2.74 13.57
N LYS A 65 -7.47 -2.78 12.91
CA LYS A 65 -6.23 -2.18 13.44
C LYS A 65 -6.34 -0.67 13.50
N GLN A 66 -6.90 -0.02 12.48
CA GLN A 66 -7.16 1.42 12.47
C GLN A 66 -8.08 1.81 13.62
N GLU A 67 -9.15 1.07 13.87
CA GLU A 67 -10.05 1.31 15.01
C GLU A 67 -9.31 1.21 16.35
N SER A 68 -8.45 0.20 16.50
CA SER A 68 -7.64 0.02 17.72
C SER A 68 -6.63 1.15 17.91
N ILE A 69 -5.98 1.60 16.83
CA ILE A 69 -5.07 2.76 16.84
C ILE A 69 -5.84 4.02 17.24
N SER A 70 -7.03 4.24 16.70
CA SER A 70 -7.86 5.41 17.03
C SER A 70 -8.25 5.41 18.51
N LYS A 71 -8.62 4.26 19.08
CA LYS A 71 -8.90 4.13 20.52
C LYS A 71 -7.67 4.42 21.37
N LEU A 72 -6.53 3.82 21.04
CA LEU A 72 -5.27 4.07 21.75
C LEU A 72 -4.83 5.53 21.67
N LYS A 73 -4.98 6.17 20.50
CA LYS A 73 -4.71 7.61 20.34
C LYS A 73 -5.62 8.44 21.23
N ALA A 74 -6.91 8.12 21.32
CA ALA A 74 -7.85 8.82 22.20
C ALA A 74 -7.46 8.65 23.68
N ASP A 75 -7.12 7.43 24.11
CA ASP A 75 -6.69 7.14 25.49
C ASP A 75 -5.40 7.87 25.86
N LEU A 76 -4.43 7.92 24.94
CA LEU A 76 -3.17 8.65 25.12
C LEU A 76 -3.40 10.17 25.16
N ALA A 77 -4.21 10.69 24.24
CA ALA A 77 -4.56 12.11 24.18
C ALA A 77 -5.34 12.60 25.42
N ALA A 78 -6.09 11.71 26.07
CA ALA A 78 -6.76 12.03 27.33
C ALA A 78 -5.77 12.21 28.50
N ARG A 79 -4.59 11.58 28.44
CA ARG A 79 -3.59 11.56 29.52
C ARG A 79 -2.43 12.53 29.31
N ASP A 80 -2.15 12.89 28.06
CA ASP A 80 -0.97 13.65 27.68
C ASP A 80 -1.31 14.73 26.64
N LEU A 81 -1.11 16.01 27.02
CA LEU A 81 -1.41 17.14 26.15
C LEU A 81 -0.48 17.22 24.93
N VAL A 82 0.79 16.81 25.06
CA VAL A 82 1.73 16.80 23.93
C VAL A 82 1.25 15.79 22.89
N LEU A 83 0.83 14.61 23.33
CA LEU A 83 0.24 13.60 22.44
C LEU A 83 -1.08 14.09 21.84
N LYS A 84 -1.93 14.74 22.64
CA LYS A 84 -3.20 15.30 22.18
C LYS A 84 -3.03 16.33 21.08
N GLU A 85 -2.10 17.27 21.21
CA GLU A 85 -1.87 18.30 20.20
C GLU A 85 -1.10 17.75 18.99
N SER A 86 -0.11 16.87 19.19
CA SER A 86 0.64 16.27 18.08
C SER A 86 -0.20 15.36 17.19
N PHE A 87 -1.18 14.64 17.72
CA PHE A 87 -2.09 13.80 16.90
C PHE A 87 -3.02 14.61 15.97
N LYS A 88 -3.14 15.94 16.17
CA LYS A 88 -3.91 16.81 15.27
C LYS A 88 -3.08 17.28 14.08
N VAL A 89 -1.76 17.22 14.18
CA VAL A 89 -0.85 17.70 13.14
C VAL A 89 -0.67 16.59 12.11
N GLU A 90 -1.03 16.89 10.86
CA GLU A 90 -0.81 15.99 9.74
C GLU A 90 0.69 15.84 9.45
N ASN A 91 1.11 14.67 9.00
CA ASN A 91 2.52 14.35 8.69
C ASN A 91 3.51 14.46 9.87
N LEU A 92 3.02 14.63 11.09
CA LEU A 92 3.83 14.56 12.30
C LEU A 92 3.80 13.14 12.88
N HIS A 93 4.96 12.51 12.93
CA HIS A 93 5.15 11.16 13.45
C HIS A 93 5.96 11.18 14.74
N ILE A 94 5.51 10.42 15.73
CA ILE A 94 6.26 10.24 16.98
C ILE A 94 7.25 9.11 16.78
N ILE A 95 8.54 9.42 16.93
CA ILE A 95 9.65 8.46 16.83
C ILE A 95 9.82 7.74 18.17
N ASP A 96 9.86 8.51 19.26
CA ASP A 96 10.07 8.00 20.62
C ASP A 96 9.33 8.90 21.62
N ALA A 97 8.81 8.31 22.69
CA ALA A 97 8.12 9.01 23.76
C ALA A 97 8.53 8.42 25.11
N LYS A 98 9.22 9.23 25.91
CA LYS A 98 9.65 8.89 27.26
C LYS A 98 9.11 9.91 28.25
N LYS A 99 9.22 9.60 29.54
CA LYS A 99 8.70 10.45 30.63
C LYS A 99 9.15 11.92 30.52
N ASP A 100 10.39 12.14 30.09
CA ASP A 100 11.03 13.45 30.11
C ASP A 100 11.20 14.06 28.72
N TYR A 101 10.81 13.35 27.65
CA TYR A 101 10.91 13.90 26.30
C TYR A 101 10.06 13.16 25.26
N TYR A 102 9.82 13.84 24.15
CA TYR A 102 9.19 13.32 22.94
C TYR A 102 10.07 13.62 21.74
N GLU A 103 10.16 12.68 20.80
CA GLU A 103 10.88 12.85 19.54
C GLU A 103 9.92 12.70 18.38
N PHE A 104 10.04 13.61 17.42
CA PHE A 104 9.14 13.71 16.29
C PHE A 104 9.91 13.77 14.99
N ASN A 105 9.29 13.24 13.95
CA ASN A 105 9.64 13.42 12.55
C ASN A 105 8.48 14.13 11.86
N PHE A 106 8.74 15.22 11.16
CA PHE A 106 7.74 15.91 10.37
C PHE A 106 8.01 15.68 8.88
N ALA A 107 7.13 14.92 8.21
CA ALA A 107 7.14 14.67 6.77
C ALA A 107 8.50 14.28 6.17
N ASP A 108 9.39 13.63 6.94
CA ASP A 108 10.80 13.36 6.57
C ASP A 108 11.64 14.60 6.24
N LYS A 109 11.12 15.80 6.55
CA LYS A 109 11.78 17.09 6.35
C LYS A 109 12.72 17.42 7.50
N PHE A 110 12.28 17.17 8.73
CA PHE A 110 13.11 17.44 9.90
C PHE A 110 12.67 16.62 11.11
N GLN A 111 13.63 16.41 12.01
CA GLN A 111 13.39 15.75 13.29
C GLN A 111 13.70 16.70 14.43
N PHE A 112 12.86 16.66 15.45
CA PHE A 112 13.03 17.48 16.64
C PHE A 112 12.65 16.73 17.90
N LYS A 113 13.10 17.26 19.02
CA LYS A 113 12.85 16.74 20.35
C LYS A 113 12.20 17.82 21.20
N LEU A 114 11.14 17.45 21.92
CA LEU A 114 10.57 18.26 22.99
C LEU A 114 10.97 17.64 24.32
N LYS A 115 11.87 18.29 25.05
CA LYS A 115 12.30 17.84 26.38
C LYS A 115 11.52 18.60 27.44
N LYS A 116 10.98 17.88 28.41
CA LYS A 116 10.24 18.44 29.54
C LYS A 116 11.22 18.90 30.62
N HIS A 117 11.04 20.12 31.13
CA HIS A 117 11.79 20.58 32.29
C HIS A 117 11.16 20.09 33.61
N ASN A 118 11.96 20.09 34.68
CA ASN A 118 11.55 19.63 36.01
C ASN A 118 10.37 20.41 36.60
N ASP A 119 10.13 21.63 36.11
CA ASP A 119 8.99 22.47 36.50
C ASP A 119 7.64 21.95 35.97
N ASN A 120 7.66 20.97 35.06
CA ASN A 120 6.51 20.47 34.30
C ASN A 120 5.72 21.54 33.54
N LYS A 121 6.25 22.76 33.45
CA LYS A 121 5.59 23.94 32.88
C LYS A 121 6.27 24.39 31.61
N THR A 122 7.53 24.03 31.38
CA THR A 122 8.26 24.41 30.18
C THR A 122 8.75 23.20 29.39
N TYR A 123 8.83 23.40 28.07
CA TYR A 123 9.43 22.47 27.14
C TYR A 123 10.59 23.14 26.41
N GLU A 124 11.67 22.41 26.24
CA GLU A 124 12.79 22.76 25.37
C GLU A 124 12.60 22.07 24.02
N TYR A 125 12.47 22.87 22.97
CA TYR A 125 12.57 22.41 21.60
C TYR A 125 14.03 22.29 21.19
N ILE A 126 14.38 21.13 20.63
CA ILE A 126 15.72 20.82 20.15
C ILE A 126 15.62 20.28 18.73
N LEU A 127 16.16 20.99 17.75
CA LEU A 127 16.27 20.51 16.38
C LEU A 127 17.38 19.45 16.30
N LYS A 128 17.07 18.26 15.76
CA LYS A 128 18.04 17.17 15.61
C LYS A 128 18.65 17.11 14.21
N SER A 129 17.80 17.23 13.19
CA SER A 129 18.20 17.17 11.79
C SER A 129 17.17 17.90 10.94
N GLN A 130 17.63 18.42 9.82
CA GLN A 130 16.78 19.03 8.78
C GLN A 130 17.33 18.63 7.41
N SER A 131 16.45 18.34 6.48
CA SER A 131 16.76 18.11 5.06
C SER A 131 16.35 19.31 4.18
N GLU A 132 15.53 20.21 4.71
CA GLU A 132 15.03 21.42 4.02
C GLU A 132 15.26 22.68 4.89
N GLU A 133 15.20 23.85 4.25
CA GLU A 133 15.19 25.13 4.97
C GLU A 133 13.90 25.28 5.79
N LEU A 134 14.07 25.52 7.08
CA LEU A 134 12.98 25.68 8.02
C LEU A 134 12.66 27.16 8.26
N PRO A 135 11.39 27.52 8.52
CA PRO A 135 11.06 28.82 9.04
C PRO A 135 11.85 29.14 10.31
N ASN A 136 12.23 30.40 10.52
CA ASN A 136 13.06 30.83 11.64
C ASN A 136 12.57 30.36 13.02
N TYR A 137 11.27 30.15 13.20
CA TYR A 137 10.68 29.67 14.45
C TYR A 137 10.85 28.17 14.71
N PHE A 138 11.42 27.41 13.78
CA PHE A 138 11.86 26.02 13.94
C PHE A 138 13.39 25.89 13.90
N CYS A 139 14.10 27.00 13.66
CA CYS A 139 15.56 27.05 13.67
C CYS A 139 16.10 27.18 15.10
N GLY A 140 17.10 26.38 15.42
CA GLY A 140 17.78 26.41 16.72
C GLY A 140 16.97 25.79 17.86
N ASN A 141 17.43 26.03 19.09
CA ASN A 141 16.81 25.49 20.31
C ASN A 141 16.17 26.62 21.10
N TYR A 142 14.95 26.40 21.60
CA TYR A 142 14.25 27.40 22.39
C TYR A 142 13.34 26.76 23.42
N ILE A 143 13.06 27.51 24.49
CA ILE A 143 12.18 27.08 25.57
C ILE A 143 10.85 27.81 25.44
N PHE A 144 9.75 27.10 25.68
CA PHE A 144 8.42 27.69 25.69
C PHE A 144 7.55 27.07 26.79
N ASP A 145 6.58 27.85 27.27
CA ASP A 145 5.62 27.40 28.27
C ASP A 145 4.60 26.40 27.71
N TYR A 146 4.15 25.50 28.57
CA TYR A 146 3.06 24.55 28.36
C TYR A 146 1.79 25.24 27.85
N SER A 147 1.50 26.47 28.29
CA SER A 147 0.36 27.27 27.81
C SER A 147 0.43 27.59 26.31
N ASN A 148 1.64 27.58 25.72
CA ASN A 148 1.89 27.83 24.31
C ASN A 148 1.98 26.55 23.47
N LEU A 149 1.80 25.36 24.07
CA LEU A 149 1.94 24.08 23.37
C LEU A 149 1.00 23.94 22.16
N SER A 150 -0.27 24.31 22.31
CA SER A 150 -1.21 24.29 21.17
C SER A 150 -0.82 25.29 20.08
N LYS A 151 -0.31 26.47 20.46
CA LYS A 151 0.21 27.45 19.48
C LYS A 151 1.46 26.94 18.78
N PHE A 152 2.32 26.20 19.48
CA PHE A 152 3.51 25.56 18.91
C PHE A 152 3.10 24.55 17.82
N PHE A 153 2.17 23.63 18.11
CA PHE A 153 1.75 22.63 17.13
C PHE A 153 0.97 23.22 15.94
N LYS A 154 0.23 24.33 16.12
CA LYS A 154 -0.39 25.06 15.00
C LYS A 154 0.59 25.65 14.00
N LYS A 155 1.87 25.83 14.36
CA LYS A 155 2.90 26.31 13.42
C LYS A 155 3.25 25.30 12.33
N PHE A 156 2.87 24.03 12.51
CA PHE A 156 3.06 22.99 11.50
C PHE A 156 1.97 23.03 10.43
N ASP A 157 0.78 23.54 10.76
CA ASP A 157 -0.32 23.71 9.78
C ASP A 157 0.12 24.62 8.61
N SER A 158 0.97 25.62 8.88
CA SER A 158 1.52 26.50 7.85
C SER A 158 2.66 25.89 7.04
N MET A 159 3.12 24.67 7.38
CA MET A 159 4.16 23.93 6.65
C MET A 159 3.60 22.73 5.86
N SER A 160 2.34 22.37 6.09
CA SER A 160 1.64 21.29 5.39
C SER A 160 0.96 21.74 4.08
N ALA A 161 1.11 23.02 3.71
CA ALA A 161 0.64 23.61 2.45
C ALA A 161 1.78 23.72 1.44
#